data_AF-A0A5C3NU58-F1
#
_entry.id   AF-A0A5C3NU58-F1
#
_cell.length_a   1.000
_cell.length_b   1.000
_cell.length_c   1.000
_cell.angle_alpha   90.00
_cell.angle_beta   90.00
_cell.angle_gamma   90.00
#
_symmetry.space_group_name_H-M   'P 1'
#
loop_
_entity.id
_entity.type
_entity.pdbx_description
1 polymer ?
#
loop_
_entity_poly.entity_id
_entity_poly.type
_entity_poly.pdbx_seq_one_letter_code
_entity_poly.pdbx_strand_id
1 'polypeptide(L)'
;MNSLSIPDAIAKVHQKDKEVRTACLPFDRAIVFRVRREYMLSMDHSQWSTNVAGRLELRNKDHRVGLRMSLHNLHNKLRKLYGDADNRASADSEDADMESRHAGAVNLCHRVEGLMREVATLRDTYGNDPAVPVNDRVFLRRAIPRFKKQFDEAMKKKENIVKVADEWMPYFVTLTSKDALDHLIEVDHSMKIHRKVFLDKARPHCENLARLFLARNTLVSDSSRLSFRLETAWLSFSSQTVPAYRVDRELRKFDAFLASAQQQEAEHNAIEKALQELSDFAASPNVIPGLDGREIDYACLKEAYYIYRQFVALLDATTKVCLAHTLVDHTAESLA
;
A
#
# COMPACT_ATOMS: atom_id res chain seq x y z
N MET A 1 11.83 47.54 -49.51
CA MET A 1 10.93 47.22 -48.37
C MET A 1 10.57 45.75 -48.48
N ASN A 2 10.79 44.94 -47.45
CA ASN A 2 10.48 43.50 -47.53
C ASN A 2 8.97 43.28 -47.54
N SER A 3 8.46 42.60 -48.57
CA SER A 3 7.07 42.22 -48.76
C SER A 3 6.98 40.71 -48.98
N LEU A 4 5.95 40.07 -48.45
CA LEU A 4 5.67 38.65 -48.70
C LEU A 4 4.58 38.52 -49.76
N SER A 5 4.59 37.42 -50.51
CA SER A 5 3.44 37.05 -51.32
C SER A 5 2.23 36.76 -50.41
N ILE A 6 1.01 37.01 -50.90
CA ILE A 6 -0.20 36.65 -50.15
C ILE A 6 -0.22 35.16 -49.75
N PRO A 7 0.12 34.19 -50.63
CA PRO A 7 0.21 32.78 -50.25
C PRO A 7 1.17 32.52 -49.09
N ASP A 8 2.36 33.14 -49.08
CA ASP A 8 3.33 32.96 -48.00
C ASP A 8 2.83 33.57 -46.68
N ALA A 9 2.15 34.71 -46.75
CA ALA A 9 1.56 35.34 -45.58
C ALA A 9 0.47 34.45 -44.96
N ILE A 10 -0.44 33.91 -45.79
CA ILE A 10 -1.50 32.97 -45.36
C ILE A 10 -0.89 31.71 -44.74
N ALA A 11 0.13 31.12 -45.38
CA ALA A 11 0.81 29.94 -44.86
C ALA A 11 1.39 30.18 -43.46
N LYS A 12 1.97 31.36 -43.20
CA LYS A 12 2.46 31.72 -41.86
C LYS A 12 1.32 31.84 -40.83
N VAL A 13 0.17 32.38 -41.20
CA VAL A 13 -1.00 32.47 -40.32
C VAL A 13 -1.58 31.09 -40.01
N HIS A 14 -1.74 30.24 -41.02
CA HIS A 14 -2.19 28.85 -40.81
C HIS A 14 -1.22 28.06 -39.92
N GLN A 15 0.08 28.28 -40.09
CA GLN A 15 1.09 27.68 -39.22
C GLN A 15 0.93 28.16 -37.76
N LYS A 16 0.67 29.44 -37.52
CA LYS A 16 0.41 29.97 -36.17
C LYS A 16 -0.88 29.45 -35.55
N ASP A 17 -1.98 29.37 -36.30
CA ASP A 17 -3.22 28.75 -35.82
C ASP A 17 -3.02 27.27 -35.46
N LYS A 18 -2.22 26.56 -36.28
CA LYS A 18 -1.82 25.18 -36.00
C LYS A 18 -1.00 25.08 -34.71
N GLU A 19 -0.05 25.98 -34.48
CA GLU A 19 0.72 26.03 -33.22
C GLU A 19 -0.20 26.17 -32.01
N VAL A 20 -1.20 27.07 -32.07
CA VAL A 20 -2.19 27.25 -31.00
C VAL A 20 -2.99 25.97 -30.74
N ARG A 21 -3.49 25.33 -31.80
CA ARG A 21 -4.20 24.04 -31.69
C ARG A 21 -3.30 22.98 -31.07
N THR A 22 -2.05 22.87 -31.54
CA THR A 22 -1.07 21.91 -31.04
C THR A 22 -0.73 22.15 -29.57
N ALA A 23 -0.69 23.39 -29.11
CA ALA A 23 -0.46 23.70 -27.70
C ALA A 23 -1.59 23.20 -26.78
N CYS A 24 -2.84 23.15 -27.28
CA CYS A 24 -3.99 22.67 -26.50
C CYS A 24 -4.16 21.14 -26.54
N LEU A 25 -3.70 20.48 -27.62
CA LEU A 25 -3.91 19.05 -27.88
C LEU A 25 -3.48 18.10 -26.75
N PRO A 26 -2.32 18.27 -26.08
CA PRO A 26 -1.89 17.37 -25.02
C PRO A 26 -2.91 17.30 -23.88
N PHE A 27 -3.48 18.44 -23.51
CA PHE A 27 -4.45 18.51 -22.42
C PHE A 27 -5.80 17.94 -22.80
N ASP A 28 -6.27 18.19 -24.03
CA ASP A 28 -7.51 17.60 -24.51
C ASP A 28 -7.39 16.09 -24.65
N ARG A 29 -6.21 15.59 -25.05
CA ARG A 29 -5.90 14.16 -25.03
C ARG A 29 -5.83 13.60 -23.62
N ALA A 30 -5.25 14.31 -22.66
CA ALA A 30 -5.17 13.86 -21.28
C ALA A 30 -6.58 13.74 -20.67
N ILE A 31 -7.44 14.75 -20.90
CA ILE A 31 -8.87 14.70 -20.57
C ILE A 31 -9.52 13.51 -21.28
N VAL A 32 -9.45 13.42 -22.60
CA VAL A 32 -10.12 12.33 -23.34
C VAL A 32 -9.62 10.95 -22.90
N PHE A 33 -8.32 10.78 -22.66
CA PHE A 33 -7.74 9.47 -22.38
C PHE A 33 -7.94 9.03 -20.93
N ARG A 34 -7.60 9.86 -19.93
CA ARG A 34 -7.82 9.51 -18.52
C ARG A 34 -9.29 9.62 -18.14
N VAL A 35 -9.94 10.68 -18.57
CA VAL A 35 -11.27 11.02 -18.06
C VAL A 35 -12.38 10.20 -18.74
N ARG A 36 -12.29 9.89 -20.05
CA ARG A 36 -13.29 9.01 -20.68
C ARG A 36 -13.01 7.53 -20.48
N ARG A 37 -11.74 7.09 -20.42
CA ARG A 37 -11.44 5.67 -20.31
C ARG A 37 -11.52 5.17 -18.87
N GLU A 38 -11.01 5.94 -17.91
CA GLU A 38 -10.99 5.54 -16.51
C GLU A 38 -12.32 5.85 -15.81
N TYR A 39 -12.91 7.01 -16.11
CA TYR A 39 -14.13 7.48 -15.43
C TYR A 39 -15.41 7.41 -16.28
N MET A 40 -15.34 7.01 -17.56
CA MET A 40 -16.48 6.97 -18.48
C MET A 40 -17.29 8.27 -18.56
N LEU A 41 -16.61 9.42 -18.57
CA LEU A 41 -17.30 10.69 -18.61
C LEU A 41 -18.02 10.94 -19.94
N SER A 42 -19.28 11.39 -19.81
CA SER A 42 -20.16 11.83 -20.91
C SER A 42 -19.61 13.07 -21.62
N MET A 43 -20.14 13.34 -22.82
CA MET A 43 -19.97 14.62 -23.50
C MET A 43 -20.57 15.79 -22.70
N ASP A 44 -21.57 15.51 -21.88
CA ASP A 44 -22.15 16.49 -20.96
C ASP A 44 -21.25 16.67 -19.73
N HIS A 45 -20.63 17.85 -19.62
CA HIS A 45 -19.72 18.21 -18.52
C HIS A 45 -20.42 18.29 -17.16
N SER A 46 -21.74 18.52 -17.13
CA SER A 46 -22.49 18.62 -15.87
C SER A 46 -22.54 17.29 -15.11
N GLN A 47 -22.38 16.17 -15.81
CA GLN A 47 -22.41 14.83 -15.25
C GLN A 47 -21.04 14.33 -14.78
N TRP A 48 -19.98 15.09 -15.03
CA TRP A 48 -18.61 14.65 -14.79
C TRP A 48 -18.35 14.25 -13.33
N SER A 49 -18.74 15.11 -12.39
CA SER A 49 -18.59 14.85 -10.95
C SER A 49 -19.37 13.62 -10.51
N THR A 50 -20.60 13.46 -10.99
CA THR A 50 -21.49 12.31 -10.70
C THR A 50 -20.90 10.99 -11.19
N ASN A 51 -20.29 10.99 -12.36
CA ASN A 51 -19.67 9.83 -12.98
C ASN A 51 -18.33 9.48 -12.30
N VAL A 52 -17.46 10.47 -12.03
CA VAL A 52 -16.24 10.27 -11.24
C VAL A 52 -16.59 9.67 -9.87
N ALA A 53 -17.56 10.25 -9.16
CA ALA A 53 -17.98 9.76 -7.84
C ALA A 53 -18.50 8.32 -7.89
N GLY A 54 -19.30 7.96 -8.90
CA GLY A 54 -19.79 6.59 -9.07
C GLY A 54 -18.67 5.59 -9.36
N ARG A 55 -17.63 6.00 -10.08
CA ARG A 55 -16.45 5.19 -10.37
C ARG A 55 -15.56 5.00 -9.15
N LEU A 56 -15.34 6.06 -8.38
CA LEU A 56 -14.61 5.98 -7.11
C LEU A 56 -15.34 5.10 -6.10
N GLU A 57 -16.67 5.19 -6.02
CA GLU A 57 -17.50 4.28 -5.20
C GLU A 57 -17.34 2.82 -5.64
N LEU A 58 -17.40 2.54 -6.94
CA LEU A 58 -17.18 1.19 -7.46
C LEU A 58 -15.77 0.68 -7.12
N ARG A 59 -14.74 1.51 -7.31
CA ARG A 59 -13.35 1.17 -6.98
C ARG A 59 -13.18 0.89 -5.48
N ASN A 60 -13.79 1.68 -4.61
CA ASN A 60 -13.80 1.43 -3.16
C ASN A 60 -14.49 0.10 -2.83
N LYS A 61 -15.64 -0.17 -3.45
CA LYS A 61 -16.34 -1.45 -3.29
C LYS A 61 -15.47 -2.62 -3.73
N ASP A 62 -14.84 -2.54 -4.91
CA ASP A 62 -14.01 -3.61 -5.48
C ASP A 62 -12.77 -3.86 -4.62
N HIS A 63 -12.11 -2.78 -4.16
CA HIS A 63 -10.99 -2.87 -3.23
C HIS A 63 -11.38 -3.62 -1.95
N ARG A 64 -12.47 -3.20 -1.30
CA ARG A 64 -12.95 -3.80 -0.05
C ARG A 64 -13.42 -5.25 -0.23
N VAL A 65 -14.07 -5.57 -1.35
CA VAL A 65 -14.46 -6.96 -1.68
C VAL A 65 -13.22 -7.82 -1.90
N GLY A 66 -12.26 -7.36 -2.70
CA GLY A 66 -11.02 -8.11 -2.98
C GLY A 66 -10.19 -8.36 -1.72
N LEU A 67 -10.18 -7.39 -0.81
CA LEU A 67 -9.54 -7.47 0.49
C LEU A 67 -10.20 -8.51 1.40
N ARG A 68 -11.53 -8.49 1.54
CA ARG A 68 -12.27 -9.50 2.33
C ARG A 68 -12.11 -10.90 1.77
N MET A 69 -12.15 -11.05 0.45
CA MET A 69 -11.88 -12.34 -0.20
C MET A 69 -10.45 -12.81 0.09
N SER A 70 -9.47 -11.91 0.03
CA SER A 70 -8.07 -12.25 0.33
C SER A 70 -7.89 -12.69 1.79
N LEU A 71 -8.50 -11.96 2.73
CA LEU A 71 -8.50 -12.30 4.15
C LEU A 71 -9.12 -13.67 4.43
N HIS A 72 -10.34 -13.94 3.97
CA HIS A 72 -10.97 -15.25 4.15
C HIS A 72 -10.14 -16.37 3.52
N ASN A 73 -9.53 -16.13 2.36
CA ASN A 73 -8.66 -17.11 1.72
C ASN A 73 -7.40 -17.41 2.56
N LEU A 74 -6.79 -16.39 3.17
CA LEU A 74 -5.63 -16.57 4.05
C LEU A 74 -6.01 -17.30 5.34
N HIS A 75 -7.11 -16.89 5.97
CA HIS A 75 -7.66 -17.55 7.15
C HIS A 75 -7.95 -19.03 6.90
N ASN A 76 -8.70 -19.35 5.83
CA ASN A 76 -9.03 -20.73 5.49
C ASN A 76 -7.79 -21.57 5.18
N LYS A 77 -6.76 -21.00 4.56
CA LYS A 77 -5.48 -21.68 4.32
C LYS A 77 -4.76 -22.00 5.63
N LEU A 78 -4.66 -21.04 6.54
CA LEU A 78 -4.01 -21.26 7.84
C LEU A 78 -4.79 -22.25 8.69
N ARG A 79 -6.12 -22.12 8.74
CA ARG A 79 -7.01 -23.07 9.41
C ARG A 79 -6.84 -24.49 8.87
N LYS A 80 -6.74 -24.68 7.55
CA LYS A 80 -6.48 -26.01 6.96
C LYS A 80 -5.10 -26.56 7.31
N LEU A 81 -4.08 -25.72 7.37
CA LEU A 81 -2.70 -26.16 7.64
C LEU A 81 -2.44 -26.43 9.13
N TYR A 82 -3.12 -25.72 10.02
CA TYR A 82 -2.79 -25.68 11.44
C TYR A 82 -3.98 -25.93 12.38
N GLY A 83 -5.22 -25.86 11.88
CA GLY A 83 -6.45 -26.10 12.66
C GLY A 83 -7.17 -27.43 12.35
N ASP A 84 -6.79 -28.17 11.31
CA ASP A 84 -7.37 -29.48 10.97
C ASP A 84 -6.72 -30.65 11.74
N ALA A 85 -5.77 -30.37 12.66
CA ALA A 85 -5.25 -31.38 13.58
C ALA A 85 -6.32 -31.87 14.59
N ASP A 86 -7.41 -31.10 14.77
CA ASP A 86 -8.42 -31.30 15.82
C ASP A 86 -9.76 -31.88 15.38
N ASN A 87 -9.87 -32.47 14.19
CA ASN A 87 -11.01 -33.38 13.92
C ASN A 87 -10.98 -34.67 14.79
N ARG A 88 -10.18 -34.71 15.87
CA ARG A 88 -10.21 -35.75 16.92
C ARG A 88 -10.29 -35.26 18.36
N ALA A 89 -10.32 -33.96 18.65
CA ALA A 89 -10.60 -33.50 20.01
C ALA A 89 -11.26 -32.12 20.00
N SER A 90 -12.36 -32.03 20.75
CA SER A 90 -13.11 -30.88 21.26
C SER A 90 -12.72 -29.46 20.84
N ALA A 91 -13.75 -28.64 20.67
CA ALA A 91 -13.73 -27.20 20.35
C ALA A 91 -12.95 -26.27 21.32
N ASP A 92 -12.08 -26.80 22.17
CA ASP A 92 -11.26 -26.11 23.17
C ASP A 92 -9.76 -26.47 23.04
N SER A 93 -9.28 -26.83 21.84
CA SER A 93 -7.86 -27.12 21.62
C SER A 93 -7.01 -25.85 21.67
N GLU A 94 -6.35 -25.64 22.82
CA GLU A 94 -5.35 -24.61 23.10
C GLU A 94 -4.12 -24.64 22.16
N ASP A 95 -4.00 -25.65 21.29
CA ASP A 95 -2.88 -25.83 20.35
C ASP A 95 -3.04 -25.04 19.03
N ALA A 96 -4.24 -24.54 18.72
CA ALA A 96 -4.48 -23.69 17.54
C ALA A 96 -4.21 -22.19 17.79
N ASP A 97 -4.07 -21.80 19.06
CA ASP A 97 -3.81 -20.42 19.44
C ASP A 97 -2.31 -20.09 19.38
N MET A 98 -1.95 -19.17 18.48
CA MET A 98 -0.57 -18.73 18.29
C MET A 98 -0.02 -18.04 19.55
N GLU A 99 -0.88 -17.35 20.31
CA GLU A 99 -0.49 -16.69 21.55
C GLU A 99 -0.12 -17.72 22.62
N SER A 100 -0.94 -18.77 22.79
CA SER A 100 -0.65 -19.92 23.64
C SER A 100 0.67 -20.62 23.27
N ARG A 101 0.88 -20.95 21.98
CA ARG A 101 2.13 -21.59 21.52
C ARG A 101 3.37 -20.71 21.74
N HIS A 102 3.23 -19.41 21.51
CA HIS A 102 4.26 -18.43 21.80
C HIS A 102 4.59 -18.40 23.30
N ALA A 103 3.57 -18.27 24.16
CA ALA A 103 3.73 -18.27 25.61
C ALA A 103 4.38 -19.57 26.12
N GLY A 104 3.96 -20.73 25.60
CA GLY A 104 4.54 -22.03 25.91
C GLY A 104 6.04 -22.10 25.59
N ALA A 105 6.44 -21.69 24.38
CA ALA A 105 7.85 -21.66 23.99
C ALA A 105 8.69 -20.71 24.86
N VAL A 106 8.15 -19.52 25.15
CA VAL A 106 8.81 -18.54 26.03
C VAL A 106 8.95 -19.07 27.46
N ASN A 107 7.92 -19.72 28.00
CA ASN A 107 7.94 -20.32 29.33
C ASN A 107 8.96 -21.46 29.44
N LEU A 108 9.08 -22.30 28.40
CA LEU A 108 10.11 -23.34 28.33
C LEU A 108 11.51 -22.73 28.36
N CYS A 109 11.76 -21.65 27.62
CA CYS A 109 13.03 -20.94 27.68
C CYS A 109 13.31 -20.38 29.08
N HIS A 110 12.31 -19.80 29.77
CA HIS A 110 12.47 -19.35 31.15
C HIS A 110 12.80 -20.50 32.12
N ARG A 111 12.20 -21.67 31.93
CA ARG A 111 12.53 -22.87 32.74
C ARG A 111 13.98 -23.32 32.51
N VAL A 112 14.44 -23.38 31.26
CA VAL A 112 15.83 -23.70 30.92
C VAL A 112 16.81 -22.69 31.54
N GLU A 113 16.43 -21.40 31.57
CA GLU A 113 17.18 -20.34 32.24
C GLU A 113 17.26 -20.53 33.75
N GLY A 114 16.16 -20.91 34.39
CA GLY A 114 16.13 -21.27 35.81
C GLY A 114 17.04 -22.45 36.13
N LEU A 115 16.94 -23.54 35.38
CA LEU A 115 17.79 -24.72 35.54
C LEU A 115 19.28 -24.38 35.37
N MET A 116 19.64 -23.52 34.40
CA MET A 116 21.02 -23.10 34.22
C MET A 116 21.55 -22.31 35.43
N ARG A 117 20.71 -21.46 36.04
CA ARG A 117 21.06 -20.73 37.27
C ARG A 117 21.21 -21.68 38.47
N GLU A 118 20.35 -22.67 38.59
CA GLU A 118 20.45 -23.70 39.64
C GLU A 118 21.74 -24.52 39.51
N VAL A 119 22.06 -25.01 38.31
CA VAL A 119 23.30 -25.74 38.04
C VAL A 119 24.54 -24.87 38.32
N ALA A 120 24.49 -23.57 37.99
CA ALA A 120 25.55 -22.63 38.33
C ALA A 120 25.74 -22.49 39.84
N THR A 121 24.64 -22.34 40.59
CA THR A 121 24.66 -22.23 42.05
C THR A 121 25.19 -23.50 42.71
N LEU A 122 24.76 -24.68 42.24
CA LEU A 122 25.25 -25.97 42.72
C LEU A 122 26.75 -26.15 42.44
N ARG A 123 27.21 -25.78 41.24
CA ARG A 123 28.65 -25.80 40.93
C ARG A 123 29.45 -24.89 41.86
N ASP A 124 28.97 -23.67 42.09
CA ASP A 124 29.71 -22.68 42.87
C ASP A 124 29.76 -23.07 44.35
N THR A 125 28.68 -23.67 44.88
CA THR A 125 28.57 -24.11 46.27
C THR A 125 29.34 -25.41 46.54
N TYR A 126 29.15 -26.42 45.69
CA TYR A 126 29.61 -27.79 45.96
C TYR A 126 30.76 -28.25 45.07
N GLY A 127 31.03 -27.57 43.95
CA GLY A 127 32.02 -28.00 42.96
C GLY A 127 33.47 -27.98 43.47
N ASN A 128 33.74 -27.30 44.59
CA ASN A 128 35.05 -27.23 45.24
C ASN A 128 35.05 -27.73 46.68
N ASP A 129 33.91 -28.19 47.20
CA ASP A 129 33.78 -28.59 48.60
C ASP A 129 34.51 -29.93 48.85
N PRO A 130 35.52 -30.00 49.73
CA PRO A 130 36.21 -31.25 50.06
C PRO A 130 35.27 -32.35 50.57
N ALA A 131 34.14 -32.00 51.20
CA ALA A 131 33.17 -32.94 51.79
C ALA A 131 32.27 -33.63 50.76
N VAL A 132 32.17 -33.10 49.53
CA VAL A 132 31.35 -33.68 48.45
C VAL A 132 32.14 -34.78 47.71
N PRO A 133 31.51 -35.92 47.35
CA PRO A 133 32.17 -36.99 46.61
C PRO A 133 32.86 -36.49 45.34
N VAL A 134 34.05 -37.05 45.03
CA VAL A 134 34.86 -36.65 43.87
C VAL A 134 34.07 -36.71 42.57
N ASN A 135 33.26 -37.74 42.38
CA ASN A 135 32.46 -37.94 41.17
C ASN A 135 31.45 -36.81 40.95
N ASP A 136 30.77 -36.37 42.01
CA ASP A 136 29.75 -35.32 41.94
C ASP A 136 30.39 -33.95 41.66
N ARG A 137 31.56 -33.68 42.24
CA ARG A 137 32.34 -32.46 41.93
C ARG A 137 32.78 -32.43 40.47
N VAL A 138 33.25 -33.56 39.94
CA VAL A 138 33.65 -33.67 38.53
C VAL A 138 32.43 -33.51 37.62
N PHE A 139 31.27 -34.07 37.99
CA PHE A 139 30.01 -33.90 37.27
C PHE A 139 29.59 -32.43 37.23
N LEU A 140 29.49 -31.76 38.38
CA LEU A 140 29.09 -30.35 38.47
C LEU A 140 30.03 -29.40 37.70
N ARG A 141 31.35 -29.64 37.77
CA ARG A 141 32.34 -28.86 37.00
C ARG A 141 32.19 -29.04 35.49
N ARG A 142 31.74 -30.21 35.03
CA ARG A 142 31.57 -30.55 33.61
C ARG A 142 30.16 -30.24 33.07
N ALA A 143 29.16 -30.11 33.94
CA ALA A 143 27.77 -29.88 33.56
C ALA A 143 27.60 -28.57 32.78
N ILE A 144 28.11 -27.45 33.32
CA ILE A 144 27.93 -26.13 32.69
C ILE A 144 28.53 -26.03 31.28
N PRO A 145 29.80 -26.42 31.03
CA PRO A 145 30.34 -26.42 29.68
C PRO A 145 29.58 -27.30 28.69
N ARG A 146 29.00 -28.41 29.16
CA ARG A 146 28.20 -29.32 28.31
C ARG A 146 26.88 -28.68 27.87
N PHE A 147 26.20 -27.96 28.77
CA PHE A 147 24.91 -27.33 28.47
C PHE A 147 25.05 -25.94 27.83
N LYS A 148 26.18 -25.25 28.00
CA LYS A 148 26.38 -23.86 27.56
C LYS A 148 26.02 -23.61 26.10
N LYS A 149 26.51 -24.43 25.17
CA LYS A 149 26.25 -24.24 23.73
C LYS A 149 24.75 -24.27 23.41
N GLN A 150 24.02 -25.20 24.00
CA GLN A 150 22.59 -25.40 23.75
C GLN A 150 21.74 -24.35 24.50
N PHE A 151 22.18 -23.95 25.69
CA PHE A 151 21.61 -22.83 26.43
C PHE A 151 21.71 -21.52 25.63
N ASP A 152 22.90 -21.19 25.13
CA ASP A 152 23.13 -19.99 24.31
C ASP A 152 22.25 -20.03 23.03
N GLU A 153 22.07 -21.21 22.43
CA GLU A 153 21.16 -21.41 21.29
C GLU A 153 19.68 -21.16 21.68
N ALA A 154 19.23 -21.69 22.82
CA ALA A 154 17.87 -21.49 23.31
C ALA A 154 17.58 -20.00 23.61
N MET A 155 18.52 -19.29 24.23
CA MET A 155 18.37 -17.86 24.51
C MET A 155 18.32 -17.02 23.24
N LYS A 156 19.18 -17.31 22.25
CA LYS A 156 19.13 -16.65 20.94
C LYS A 156 17.79 -16.89 20.23
N LYS A 157 17.22 -18.09 20.34
CA LYS A 157 15.89 -18.39 19.78
C LYS A 157 14.78 -17.67 20.53
N LYS A 158 14.85 -17.57 21.86
CA LYS A 158 13.91 -16.79 22.70
C LYS A 158 13.86 -15.33 22.24
N GLU A 159 15.01 -14.69 22.06
CA GLU A 159 15.09 -13.29 21.58
C GLU A 159 14.44 -13.13 20.20
N ASN A 160 14.71 -14.05 19.27
CA ASN A 160 14.09 -14.03 17.95
C ASN A 160 12.57 -14.24 18.02
N ILE A 161 12.10 -15.14 18.89
CA ILE A 161 10.68 -15.41 19.06
C ILE A 161 9.95 -14.15 19.54
N VAL A 162 10.47 -13.51 20.61
CA VAL A 162 9.88 -12.29 21.17
C VAL A 162 9.84 -11.19 20.12
N LYS A 163 10.94 -10.97 19.39
CA LYS A 163 11.00 -9.95 18.35
C LYS A 163 9.96 -10.16 17.24
N VAL A 164 9.82 -11.40 16.75
CA VAL A 164 8.84 -11.71 15.70
C VAL A 164 7.40 -11.59 16.23
N ALA A 165 7.15 -12.00 17.48
CA ALA A 165 5.85 -11.86 18.12
C ALA A 165 5.45 -10.39 18.28
N ASP A 166 6.34 -9.53 18.76
CA ASP A 166 6.05 -8.11 18.97
C ASP A 166 5.58 -7.41 17.68
N GLU A 167 6.18 -7.78 16.55
CA GLU A 167 5.88 -7.20 15.23
C GLU A 167 4.67 -7.85 14.55
N TRP A 168 4.55 -9.18 14.59
CA TRP A 168 3.62 -9.92 13.73
C TRP A 168 2.43 -10.56 14.46
N MET A 169 2.42 -10.63 15.79
CA MET A 169 1.35 -11.29 16.53
C MET A 169 -0.06 -10.74 16.21
N PRO A 170 -0.28 -9.42 16.08
CA PRO A 170 -1.61 -8.89 15.73
C PRO A 170 -2.13 -9.43 14.40
N TYR A 171 -1.24 -9.60 13.43
CA TYR A 171 -1.56 -10.19 12.12
C TYR A 171 -1.83 -11.68 12.22
N PHE A 172 -1.07 -12.41 13.04
CA PHE A 172 -1.29 -13.84 13.26
C PHE A 172 -2.65 -14.09 13.90
N VAL A 173 -2.96 -13.40 15.00
CA VAL A 173 -4.25 -13.49 15.70
C VAL A 173 -5.40 -13.19 14.76
N THR A 174 -5.29 -12.13 13.96
CA THR A 174 -6.30 -11.75 12.97
C THR A 174 -6.54 -12.84 11.92
N LEU A 175 -5.48 -13.52 11.50
CA LEU A 175 -5.57 -14.54 10.46
C LEU A 175 -5.98 -15.92 10.99
N THR A 176 -5.72 -16.24 12.26
CA THR A 176 -6.06 -17.54 12.86
C THR A 176 -7.39 -17.53 13.61
N SER A 177 -7.74 -16.43 14.27
CA SER A 177 -9.00 -16.28 15.01
C SER A 177 -10.14 -15.87 14.08
N LYS A 178 -11.23 -16.63 14.11
CA LYS A 178 -12.45 -16.29 13.36
C LYS A 178 -13.07 -14.99 13.88
N ASP A 179 -13.10 -14.82 15.20
CA ASP A 179 -13.72 -13.64 15.82
C ASP A 179 -12.93 -12.36 15.50
N ALA A 180 -11.59 -12.44 15.52
CA ALA A 180 -10.74 -11.32 15.13
C ALA A 180 -10.90 -10.95 13.64
N LEU A 181 -11.03 -11.97 12.77
CA LEU A 181 -11.31 -11.76 11.35
C LEU A 181 -12.68 -11.12 11.12
N ASP A 182 -13.73 -11.65 11.76
CA ASP A 182 -15.10 -11.14 11.63
C ASP A 182 -15.18 -9.69 12.16
N HIS A 183 -14.51 -9.38 13.27
CA HIS A 183 -14.36 -8.02 13.78
C HIS A 183 -13.67 -7.08 12.77
N LEU A 184 -12.54 -7.49 12.19
CA LEU A 184 -11.83 -6.69 11.19
C LEU A 184 -12.72 -6.41 9.96
N ILE A 185 -13.52 -7.39 9.53
CA ILE A 185 -14.48 -7.22 8.44
C ILE A 185 -15.58 -6.23 8.81
N GLU A 186 -16.08 -6.27 10.05
CA GLU A 186 -17.07 -5.33 10.56
C GLU A 186 -16.52 -3.90 10.61
N VAL A 187 -15.28 -3.72 11.07
CA VAL A 187 -14.62 -2.41 11.04
C VAL A 187 -14.43 -1.92 9.60
N ASP A 188 -13.96 -2.75 8.67
CA ASP A 188 -13.90 -2.41 7.24
C ASP A 188 -15.29 -1.98 6.70
N HIS A 189 -16.36 -2.65 7.13
CA HIS A 189 -17.74 -2.27 6.79
C HIS A 189 -18.13 -0.90 7.29
N SER A 190 -17.77 -0.55 8.52
CA SER A 190 -18.03 0.76 9.10
C SER A 190 -17.26 1.89 8.39
N MET A 191 -16.09 1.59 7.81
CA MET A 191 -15.25 2.57 7.10
C MET A 191 -15.65 2.79 5.64
N LYS A 192 -16.85 2.35 5.24
CA LYS A 192 -17.39 2.57 3.89
C LYS A 192 -17.44 4.05 3.54
N ILE A 193 -16.77 4.43 2.46
CA ILE A 193 -16.89 5.77 1.91
C ILE A 193 -18.15 5.85 1.04
N HIS A 194 -19.10 6.69 1.43
CA HIS A 194 -20.32 6.91 0.67
C HIS A 194 -20.07 7.73 -0.59
N ARG A 195 -20.83 7.46 -1.66
CA ARG A 195 -20.81 8.22 -2.91
C ARG A 195 -20.86 9.73 -2.73
N LYS A 196 -21.64 10.21 -1.75
CA LYS A 196 -21.77 11.64 -1.44
C LYS A 196 -20.41 12.27 -1.10
N VAL A 197 -19.56 11.58 -0.35
CA VAL A 197 -18.22 12.07 0.01
C VAL A 197 -17.34 12.20 -1.23
N PHE A 198 -17.36 11.19 -2.11
CA PHE A 198 -16.64 11.27 -3.38
C PHE A 198 -17.16 12.39 -4.27
N LEU A 199 -18.48 12.58 -4.33
CA LEU A 199 -19.10 13.65 -5.11
C LEU A 199 -18.68 15.03 -4.61
N ASP A 200 -18.77 15.26 -3.30
CA ASP A 200 -18.46 16.55 -2.68
C ASP A 200 -16.97 16.91 -2.89
N LYS A 201 -16.07 15.91 -2.86
CA LYS A 201 -14.65 16.09 -3.16
C LYS A 201 -14.34 16.25 -4.66
N ALA A 202 -14.98 15.48 -5.53
CA ALA A 202 -14.69 15.49 -6.97
C ALA A 202 -15.28 16.71 -7.69
N ARG A 203 -16.41 17.24 -7.22
CA ARG A 203 -17.14 18.35 -7.84
C ARG A 203 -16.27 19.56 -8.21
N PRO A 204 -15.52 20.19 -7.27
CA PRO A 204 -14.74 21.38 -7.61
C PRO A 204 -13.68 21.10 -8.69
N HIS A 205 -13.06 19.91 -8.67
CA HIS A 205 -12.07 19.52 -9.66
C HIS A 205 -12.69 19.29 -11.05
N CYS A 206 -13.85 18.63 -11.10
CA CYS A 206 -14.59 18.43 -12.36
C CYS A 206 -15.12 19.73 -12.95
N GLU A 207 -15.62 20.65 -12.13
CA GLU A 207 -16.09 21.98 -12.57
C GLU A 207 -14.94 22.81 -13.13
N ASN A 208 -13.79 22.83 -12.45
CA ASN A 208 -12.59 23.52 -12.96
C ASN A 208 -12.08 22.90 -14.26
N LEU A 209 -12.11 21.56 -14.37
CA LEU A 209 -11.72 20.88 -15.60
C LEU A 209 -12.64 21.23 -16.77
N ALA A 210 -13.96 21.26 -16.52
CA ALA A 210 -14.95 21.65 -17.52
C ALA A 210 -14.75 23.10 -17.97
N ARG A 211 -14.45 24.01 -17.02
CA ARG A 211 -14.11 25.41 -17.32
C ARG A 211 -12.86 25.52 -18.19
N LEU A 212 -11.79 24.79 -17.87
CA LEU A 212 -10.56 24.78 -18.67
C LEU A 212 -10.80 24.25 -20.08
N PHE A 213 -11.58 23.18 -20.21
CA PHE A 213 -11.93 22.61 -21.51
C PHE A 213 -12.72 23.60 -22.37
N LEU A 214 -13.70 24.29 -21.80
CA LEU A 214 -14.45 25.36 -22.49
C LEU A 214 -13.52 26.52 -22.90
N ALA A 215 -12.64 26.96 -21.99
CA ALA A 215 -11.69 28.04 -22.29
C ALA A 215 -10.75 27.69 -23.46
N ARG A 216 -10.30 26.43 -23.56
CA ARG A 216 -9.48 25.95 -24.69
C ARG A 216 -10.25 25.93 -26.00
N ASN A 217 -11.49 25.46 -25.98
CA ASN A 217 -12.35 25.50 -27.17
C ASN A 217 -12.57 26.94 -27.66
N THR A 218 -12.80 27.88 -26.75
CA THR A 218 -12.89 29.31 -27.09
C THR A 218 -11.58 29.83 -27.67
N LEU A 219 -10.44 29.50 -27.06
CA LEU A 219 -9.11 29.92 -27.50
C LEU A 219 -8.80 29.42 -28.93
N VAL A 220 -9.07 28.14 -29.22
CA VAL A 220 -8.92 27.56 -30.56
C VAL A 220 -9.89 28.22 -31.56
N SER A 221 -11.15 28.40 -31.17
CA SER A 221 -12.16 29.05 -32.03
C SER A 221 -11.78 30.49 -32.38
N ASP A 222 -11.33 31.27 -31.40
CA ASP A 222 -10.92 32.66 -31.57
C ASP A 222 -9.64 32.78 -32.42
N SER A 223 -8.67 31.88 -32.22
CA SER A 223 -7.47 31.77 -33.07
C SER A 223 -7.84 31.50 -34.53
N SER A 224 -8.75 30.54 -34.77
CA SER A 224 -9.20 30.20 -36.11
C SER A 224 -10.02 31.31 -36.77
N ARG A 225 -10.84 32.03 -35.98
CA ARG A 225 -11.55 33.21 -36.47
C ARG A 225 -10.59 34.33 -36.85
N LEU A 226 -9.52 34.55 -36.08
CA LEU A 226 -8.47 35.52 -36.43
C LEU A 226 -7.77 35.10 -37.72
N SER A 227 -7.39 33.84 -37.84
CA SER A 227 -6.76 33.26 -39.04
C SER A 227 -7.61 33.52 -40.30
N PHE A 228 -8.89 33.16 -40.25
CA PHE A 228 -9.83 33.38 -41.35
C PHE A 228 -10.02 34.87 -41.69
N ARG A 229 -10.10 35.74 -40.67
CA ARG A 229 -10.20 37.20 -40.89
C ARG A 229 -8.97 37.78 -41.57
N LEU A 230 -7.77 37.27 -41.26
CA LEU A 230 -6.53 37.73 -41.88
C LEU A 230 -6.43 37.25 -43.33
N GLU A 231 -6.77 35.98 -43.57
CA GLU A 231 -6.82 35.41 -44.91
C GLU A 231 -7.77 36.18 -45.82
N THR A 232 -9.01 36.40 -45.39
CA THR A 232 -10.01 37.17 -46.14
C THR A 232 -9.57 38.62 -46.37
N ALA A 233 -8.97 39.28 -45.37
CA ALA A 233 -8.48 40.65 -45.51
C ALA A 233 -7.33 40.76 -46.54
N TRP A 234 -6.39 39.81 -46.54
CA TRP A 234 -5.25 39.84 -47.46
C TRP A 234 -5.62 39.43 -48.88
N LEU A 235 -6.51 38.44 -49.05
CA LEU A 235 -7.04 38.08 -50.37
C LEU A 235 -7.85 39.21 -51.01
N SER A 236 -8.37 40.14 -50.20
CA SER A 236 -9.10 41.32 -50.68
C SER A 236 -8.18 42.48 -51.10
N PHE A 237 -6.85 42.35 -50.97
CA PHE A 237 -5.93 43.40 -51.40
C PHE A 237 -5.82 43.45 -52.93
N SER A 238 -5.72 44.66 -53.47
CA SER A 238 -5.43 44.88 -54.89
C SER A 238 -3.98 44.53 -55.28
N SER A 239 -3.08 44.46 -54.29
CA SER A 239 -1.69 44.02 -54.46
C SER A 239 -1.57 42.52 -54.23
N GLN A 240 -0.68 41.84 -54.97
CA GLN A 240 -0.34 40.42 -54.73
C GLN A 240 0.57 40.20 -53.50
N THR A 241 0.99 41.26 -52.83
CA THR A 241 1.93 41.21 -51.71
C THR A 241 1.42 41.93 -50.47
N VAL A 242 1.84 41.45 -49.30
CA VAL A 242 1.58 42.04 -47.99
C VAL A 242 2.91 42.54 -47.40
N PRO A 243 2.99 43.78 -46.88
CA PRO A 243 4.20 44.26 -46.21
C PRO A 243 4.58 43.38 -45.01
N ALA A 244 5.85 42.96 -44.91
CA ALA A 244 6.32 42.02 -43.90
C ALA A 244 5.98 42.47 -42.46
N TYR A 245 6.15 43.78 -42.17
CA TYR A 245 5.85 44.33 -40.85
C TYR A 245 4.38 44.17 -40.43
N ARG A 246 3.44 44.14 -41.39
CA ARG A 246 2.02 43.92 -41.11
C ARG A 246 1.77 42.46 -40.78
N VAL A 247 2.39 41.54 -41.53
CA VAL A 247 2.33 40.11 -41.25
C VAL A 247 2.86 39.86 -39.83
N ASP A 248 4.05 40.35 -39.50
CA ASP A 248 4.66 40.14 -38.18
C ASP A 248 3.81 40.72 -37.04
N ARG A 249 3.22 41.92 -37.23
CA ARG A 249 2.32 42.53 -36.25
C ARG A 249 1.08 41.67 -35.99
N GLU A 250 0.50 41.09 -37.03
CA GLU A 250 -0.69 40.25 -36.91
C GLU A 250 -0.36 38.87 -36.32
N LEU A 251 0.79 38.28 -36.68
CA LEU A 251 1.25 37.02 -36.10
C LEU A 251 1.46 37.12 -34.58
N ARG A 252 1.93 38.27 -34.06
CA ARG A 252 2.07 38.50 -32.61
C ARG A 252 0.77 38.37 -31.81
N LYS A 253 -0.40 38.51 -32.46
CA LYS A 253 -1.69 38.28 -31.79
C LYS A 253 -1.90 36.81 -31.43
N PHE A 254 -1.28 35.88 -32.16
CA PHE A 254 -1.32 34.46 -31.84
C PHE A 254 -0.44 34.11 -30.63
N ASP A 255 0.61 34.88 -30.37
CA ASP A 255 1.48 34.65 -29.21
C ASP A 255 0.70 34.82 -27.88
N ALA A 256 -0.32 35.69 -27.85
CA ALA A 256 -1.21 35.80 -26.70
C ALA A 256 -2.06 34.54 -26.47
N PHE A 257 -2.54 33.89 -27.54
CA PHE A 257 -3.24 32.60 -27.45
C PHE A 257 -2.29 31.51 -26.97
N LEU A 258 -1.05 31.47 -27.46
CA LEU A 258 -0.04 30.50 -27.01
C LEU A 258 0.30 30.68 -25.53
N ALA A 259 0.52 31.91 -25.08
CA ALA A 259 0.77 32.21 -23.67
C ALA A 259 -0.41 31.81 -22.79
N SER A 260 -1.65 32.07 -23.24
CA SER A 260 -2.85 31.65 -22.51
C SER A 260 -2.99 30.13 -22.43
N ALA A 261 -2.63 29.39 -23.49
CA ALA A 261 -2.65 27.92 -23.47
C ALA A 261 -1.60 27.37 -22.47
N GLN A 262 -0.40 27.94 -22.45
CA GLN A 262 0.67 27.55 -21.53
C GLN A 262 0.30 27.82 -20.06
N GLN A 263 -0.35 28.94 -19.76
CA GLN A 263 -0.76 29.27 -18.39
C GLN A 263 -1.76 28.26 -17.80
N GLN A 264 -2.51 27.55 -18.64
CA GLN A 264 -3.47 26.54 -18.19
C GLN A 264 -2.81 25.19 -17.82
N GLU A 265 -1.53 24.99 -18.13
CA GLU A 265 -0.81 23.75 -17.86
C GLU A 265 -0.75 23.43 -16.37
N ALA A 266 -0.30 24.41 -15.57
CA ALA A 266 -0.14 24.22 -14.12
C ALA A 266 -1.47 23.88 -13.44
N GLU A 267 -2.55 24.56 -13.83
CA GLU A 267 -3.89 24.30 -13.28
C GLU A 267 -4.41 22.92 -13.70
N HIS A 268 -4.20 22.52 -14.96
CA HIS A 268 -4.59 21.20 -15.45
C HIS A 268 -3.87 20.08 -14.69
N ASN A 269 -2.54 20.19 -14.56
CA ASN A 269 -1.73 19.20 -13.85
C ASN A 269 -2.11 19.10 -12.37
N ALA A 270 -2.47 20.22 -11.72
CA ALA A 270 -2.97 20.22 -10.35
C ALA A 270 -4.30 19.47 -10.22
N ILE A 271 -5.22 19.66 -11.17
CA ILE A 271 -6.50 18.94 -11.19
C ILE A 271 -6.28 17.45 -11.43
N GLU A 272 -5.40 17.07 -12.36
CA GLU A 272 -5.08 15.66 -12.60
C GLU A 272 -4.51 14.99 -11.35
N LYS A 273 -3.58 15.66 -10.67
CA LYS A 273 -3.02 15.16 -9.40
C LYS A 273 -4.10 14.98 -8.34
N ALA A 274 -5.00 15.94 -8.18
CA ALA A 274 -6.09 15.85 -7.21
C ALA A 274 -7.06 14.70 -7.54
N LEU A 275 -7.39 14.47 -8.82
CA LEU A 275 -8.22 13.33 -9.23
C LEU A 275 -7.51 11.99 -8.98
N GLN A 276 -6.19 11.93 -9.15
CA GLN A 276 -5.39 10.75 -8.79
C GLN A 276 -5.42 10.51 -7.28
N GLU A 277 -5.19 11.53 -6.47
CA GLU A 277 -5.25 11.44 -5.00
C GLU A 277 -6.63 10.97 -4.52
N LEU A 278 -7.72 11.39 -5.19
CA LEU A 278 -9.06 10.87 -4.92
C LEU A 278 -9.24 9.40 -5.31
N SER A 279 -8.60 8.97 -6.39
CA SER A 279 -8.55 7.56 -6.83
C SER A 279 -7.81 6.69 -5.82
N ASP A 280 -6.71 7.20 -5.27
CA ASP A 280 -5.92 6.53 -4.23
C ASP A 280 -6.69 6.52 -2.90
N PHE A 281 -7.37 7.61 -2.56
CA PHE A 281 -8.28 7.68 -1.40
C PHE A 281 -9.45 6.69 -1.52
N ALA A 282 -9.95 6.40 -2.72
CA ALA A 282 -10.98 5.38 -2.91
C ALA A 282 -10.44 3.96 -2.63
N ALA A 283 -9.14 3.74 -2.74
CA ALA A 283 -8.45 2.50 -2.38
C ALA A 283 -7.89 2.53 -0.94
N SER A 284 -8.58 3.22 -0.03
CA SER A 284 -8.28 3.33 1.40
C SER A 284 -9.53 2.91 2.22
N PRO A 285 -9.36 2.50 3.49
CA PRO A 285 -8.11 2.45 4.27
C PRO A 285 -7.21 1.24 3.95
N ASN A 286 -5.89 1.47 3.91
CA ASN A 286 -4.91 0.38 3.87
C ASN A 286 -4.59 -0.17 5.26
N VAL A 287 -4.98 0.55 6.32
CA VAL A 287 -4.70 0.23 7.71
C VAL A 287 -6.00 0.29 8.51
N ILE A 288 -6.28 -0.76 9.29
CA ILE A 288 -7.47 -0.84 10.14
C ILE A 288 -7.06 -1.24 11.56
N PRO A 289 -7.70 -0.71 12.61
CA PRO A 289 -7.47 -1.20 13.96
C PRO A 289 -7.86 -2.67 14.09
N GLY A 290 -6.93 -3.48 14.59
CA GLY A 290 -7.15 -4.84 15.03
C GLY A 290 -7.90 -4.90 16.36
N LEU A 291 -8.19 -6.12 16.81
CA LEU A 291 -8.95 -6.38 18.03
C LEU A 291 -8.25 -5.86 19.31
N ASP A 292 -6.92 -5.77 19.28
CA ASP A 292 -6.07 -5.20 20.34
C ASP A 292 -5.89 -3.67 20.23
N GLY A 293 -6.55 -3.03 19.25
CA GLY A 293 -6.41 -1.62 18.94
C GLY A 293 -5.14 -1.24 18.18
N ARG A 294 -4.26 -2.22 17.86
CA ARG A 294 -3.07 -1.95 17.03
C ARG A 294 -3.46 -1.85 15.56
N GLU A 295 -2.73 -1.04 14.82
CA GLU A 295 -2.94 -0.87 13.40
C GLU A 295 -2.48 -2.09 12.59
N ILE A 296 -3.38 -2.63 11.76
CA ILE A 296 -3.12 -3.75 10.85
C ILE A 296 -3.06 -3.21 9.42
N ASP A 297 -1.90 -3.30 8.78
CA ASP A 297 -1.73 -3.00 7.37
C ASP A 297 -2.15 -4.19 6.48
N TYR A 298 -3.10 -3.94 5.58
CA TYR A 298 -3.56 -4.93 4.60
C TYR A 298 -2.48 -5.43 3.65
N ALA A 299 -1.49 -4.61 3.32
CA ALA A 299 -0.36 -5.02 2.51
C ALA A 299 0.46 -6.11 3.21
N CYS A 300 0.61 -6.01 4.54
CA CYS A 300 1.37 -6.95 5.36
C CYS A 300 0.65 -8.29 5.59
N LEU A 301 -0.67 -8.38 5.43
CA LEU A 301 -1.40 -9.63 5.71
C LEU A 301 -1.01 -10.80 4.81
N LYS A 302 -0.62 -10.54 3.56
CA LYS A 302 -0.08 -11.60 2.67
C LYS A 302 1.28 -12.10 3.13
N GLU A 303 2.11 -11.19 3.63
CA GLU A 303 3.43 -11.52 4.17
C GLU A 303 3.31 -12.22 5.52
N ALA A 304 2.37 -11.80 6.37
CA ALA A 304 2.08 -12.41 7.66
C ALA A 304 1.80 -13.91 7.53
N TYR A 305 1.13 -14.36 6.47
CA TYR A 305 0.97 -15.79 6.20
C TYR A 305 2.30 -16.54 6.05
N TYR A 306 3.27 -15.95 5.35
CA TYR A 306 4.58 -16.56 5.15
C TYR A 306 5.40 -16.53 6.46
N ILE A 307 5.40 -15.40 7.15
CA ILE A 307 6.09 -15.24 8.44
C ILE A 307 5.49 -16.18 9.48
N TYR A 308 4.17 -16.37 9.51
CA TYR A 308 3.49 -17.32 10.40
C TYR A 308 4.08 -18.72 10.29
N ARG A 309 4.30 -19.21 9.06
CA ARG A 309 4.88 -20.56 8.85
C ARG A 309 6.31 -20.66 9.37
N GLN A 310 7.11 -19.62 9.17
CA GLN A 310 8.47 -19.56 9.70
C GLN A 310 8.47 -19.50 11.23
N PHE A 311 7.54 -18.72 11.79
CA PHE A 311 7.39 -18.53 13.22
C PHE A 311 6.97 -19.84 13.90
N VAL A 312 6.00 -20.58 13.35
CA VAL A 312 5.65 -21.94 13.81
C VAL A 312 6.88 -22.86 13.84
N ALA A 313 7.68 -22.89 12.76
CA ALA A 313 8.87 -23.73 12.71
C ALA A 313 9.93 -23.30 13.75
N LEU A 314 10.05 -22.00 14.02
CA LEU A 314 10.92 -21.46 15.06
C LEU A 314 10.44 -21.86 16.46
N LEU A 315 9.14 -21.79 16.74
CA LEU A 315 8.55 -22.25 18.00
C LEU A 315 8.83 -23.75 18.21
N ASP A 316 8.55 -24.59 17.21
CA ASP A 316 8.78 -26.04 17.28
C ASP A 316 10.27 -26.38 17.49
N ALA A 317 11.16 -25.68 16.79
CA ALA A 317 12.60 -25.86 16.96
C ALA A 317 13.08 -25.43 18.35
N THR A 318 12.46 -24.40 18.94
CA THR A 318 12.78 -23.92 20.29
C THR A 318 12.29 -24.88 21.35
N THR A 319 11.05 -25.36 21.22
CA THR A 319 10.46 -26.39 22.09
C THR A 319 11.32 -27.65 22.08
N LYS A 320 11.78 -28.12 20.91
CA LYS A 320 12.67 -29.29 20.81
C LYS A 320 14.00 -29.09 21.53
N VAL A 321 14.63 -27.92 21.39
CA VAL A 321 15.87 -27.60 22.11
C VAL A 321 15.60 -27.59 23.61
N CYS A 322 14.54 -26.93 24.08
CA CYS A 322 14.25 -26.81 25.50
C CYS A 322 13.85 -28.15 26.14
N LEU A 323 13.06 -28.98 25.47
CA LEU A 323 12.62 -30.29 25.99
C LEU A 323 13.73 -31.34 26.04
N ALA A 324 14.72 -31.25 25.15
CA ALA A 324 15.92 -32.10 25.23
C ALA A 324 16.67 -31.91 26.57
N HIS A 325 16.42 -30.81 27.28
CA HIS A 325 17.00 -30.53 28.60
C HIS A 325 16.15 -31.01 29.78
N THR A 326 14.82 -31.04 29.66
CA THR A 326 13.92 -31.48 30.76
C THR A 326 13.79 -32.99 30.87
N LEU A 327 14.04 -33.75 29.78
CA LEU A 327 13.96 -35.23 29.80
C LEU A 327 15.19 -35.92 30.41
N VAL A 328 16.23 -35.17 30.78
CA VAL A 328 17.39 -35.71 31.51
C VAL A 328 17.08 -35.93 33.00
N ASP A 329 15.98 -35.37 33.52
CA ASP A 329 15.57 -35.55 34.92
C ASP A 329 15.01 -36.96 35.23
N HIS A 330 14.32 -37.61 34.29
CA HIS A 330 13.70 -38.91 34.58
C HIS A 330 14.64 -40.12 34.52
N THR A 331 15.85 -39.97 33.98
CA THR A 331 16.88 -41.03 34.07
C THR A 331 17.78 -40.90 35.29
N ALA A 332 17.75 -39.75 35.99
CA ALA A 332 18.42 -39.57 37.27
C ALA A 332 17.56 -40.09 38.45
N GLU A 333 16.22 -39.96 38.35
CA GLU A 333 15.31 -40.51 39.37
C GLU A 333 15.14 -42.03 39.31
N SER A 334 15.46 -42.70 38.20
CA SER A 334 15.40 -44.18 38.10
C SER A 334 16.68 -44.89 38.58
N LEU A 335 17.63 -44.15 39.15
CA LEU A 335 18.91 -44.66 39.69
C LEU A 335 19.10 -44.30 41.18
N ALA A 336 18.07 -43.75 41.83
CA ALA A 336 17.92 -43.71 43.27
C ALA A 336 16.90 -44.79 43.68
#